data_AF-A0A1G6BVZ4-F1
#
_entry.id   AF-A0A1G6BVZ4-F1
#
_cell.length_a   1.000
_cell.length_b   1.000
_cell.length_c   1.000
_cell.angle_alpha   90.00
_cell.angle_beta   90.00
_cell.angle_gamma   90.00
#
_symmetry.space_group_name_H-M   'P 1'
#
loop_
_entity.id
_entity.type
_entity.pdbx_description
1 polymer ?
#
loop_
_entity_poly.entity_id
_entity_poly.type
_entity_poly.pdbx_seq_one_letter_code
_entity_poly.pdbx_strand_id
1 'polypeptide(L)'
;MAKNFGQELKMTQTGFLTSKSGKTFIRIYFSRPRSLRENDTAEGIIPGYKILKSDGFEEEEIAALEFYIKHNREEIVKRAKVLSNPLRWL
;
A
#
# COMPACT_ATOMS: atom_id res chain seq x y z
N MET A 1 -16.08 14.60 -14.86
CA MET A 1 -15.91 13.30 -15.56
C MET A 1 -15.22 12.36 -14.60
N ALA A 2 -15.92 11.33 -14.10
CA ALA A 2 -15.26 10.29 -13.32
C ALA A 2 -14.46 9.42 -14.31
N LYS A 3 -13.12 9.50 -14.27
CA LYS A 3 -12.28 8.56 -15.01
C LYS A 3 -12.34 7.19 -14.32
N ASN A 4 -13.37 6.42 -14.64
CA ASN A 4 -13.33 4.97 -14.45
C ASN A 4 -12.46 4.39 -15.57
N PHE A 5 -11.19 4.13 -15.29
CA PHE A 5 -10.42 3.18 -16.07
C PHE A 5 -10.43 1.85 -15.32
N GLY A 6 -10.97 0.80 -15.95
CA GLY A 6 -10.87 -0.59 -15.48
C GLY A 6 -9.44 -1.14 -15.53
N GLN A 7 -8.46 -0.34 -15.11
CA GLN A 7 -7.08 -0.72 -14.94
C GLN A 7 -6.95 -1.51 -13.64
N GLU A 8 -6.24 -2.64 -13.72
CA GLU A 8 -5.97 -3.50 -12.58
C GLU A 8 -5.07 -2.76 -11.57
N LEU A 9 -5.67 -2.28 -10.48
CA LEU A 9 -4.92 -1.74 -9.34
C LEU A 9 -4.31 -2.89 -8.56
N LYS A 10 -2.99 -2.96 -8.51
CA LYS A 10 -2.24 -3.96 -7.74
C LYS A 10 -1.84 -3.38 -6.41
N MET A 11 -2.02 -4.19 -5.36
CA MET A 11 -1.57 -3.87 -4.02
C MET A 11 -0.56 -4.93 -3.56
N THR A 12 0.58 -4.47 -3.05
CA THR A 12 1.53 -5.30 -2.29
C THR A 12 1.79 -4.66 -0.93
N GLN A 13 2.33 -5.45 -0.01
CA GLN A 13 2.67 -4.99 1.33
C GLN A 13 3.89 -5.72 1.87
N THR A 14 4.57 -5.11 2.83
CA THR A 14 5.64 -5.76 3.58
C THR A 14 5.06 -6.61 4.73
N GLY A 15 5.92 -7.41 5.35
CA GLY A 15 5.73 -7.80 6.75
C GLY A 15 5.92 -6.61 7.69
N PHE A 16 5.97 -6.87 8.99
CA PHE A 16 6.38 -5.90 9.99
C PHE A 16 7.86 -5.51 9.81
N LEU A 17 8.09 -4.21 9.68
CA LEU A 17 9.40 -3.58 9.67
C LEU A 17 9.59 -2.79 10.96
N THR A 18 10.82 -2.70 11.45
CA THR A 18 11.15 -1.88 12.63
C THR A 18 12.08 -0.75 12.21
N SER A 19 11.70 0.49 12.51
CA SER A 19 12.53 1.66 12.22
C SER A 19 13.76 1.69 13.14
N LYS A 20 14.75 2.54 12.81
CA LYS A 20 15.89 2.80 13.70
C LYS A 20 15.48 3.33 15.08
N SER A 21 14.31 3.96 15.19
CA SER A 21 13.76 4.45 16.46
C SER A 21 12.94 3.39 17.22
N GLY A 22 12.98 2.12 16.81
CA GLY A 22 12.26 1.01 17.44
C GLY A 22 10.75 0.96 17.13
N LYS A 23 10.23 1.80 16.22
CA LYS A 23 8.81 1.81 15.89
C LYS A 23 8.52 0.78 14.80
N THR A 24 7.53 -0.07 15.03
CA THR A 24 7.08 -1.05 14.04
C THR A 24 6.09 -0.45 13.05
N PHE A 25 6.24 -0.75 11.77
CA PHE A 25 5.36 -0.30 10.71
C PHE A 25 5.25 -1.32 9.56
N ILE A 26 4.26 -1.13 8.70
CA ILE A 26 4.02 -1.88 7.47
C ILE A 26 4.01 -0.86 6.33
N ARG A 27 4.72 -1.15 5.22
CA ARG A 27 4.59 -0.40 3.97
C ARG A 27 3.61 -1.07 3.05
N ILE A 28 2.80 -0.27 2.40
CA ILE A 28 1.78 -0.68 1.44
C ILE A 28 2.10 0.01 0.14
N TYR A 29 2.11 -0.74 -0.95
CA TYR A 29 2.44 -0.22 -2.26
C TYR A 29 1.29 -0.49 -3.22
N PHE A 30 0.84 0.55 -3.89
CA PHE A 30 -0.15 0.50 -4.94
C PHE A 30 0.50 0.81 -6.27
N SER A 31 0.12 0.08 -7.31
CA SER A 31 0.51 0.41 -8.68
C SER A 31 -0.58 0.08 -9.68
N ARG A 32 -0.65 0.88 -10.75
CA ARG A 32 -1.46 0.60 -11.94
C ARG A 32 -0.68 0.96 -13.20
N PRO A 33 -0.88 0.25 -14.33
CA PRO A 33 -0.24 0.61 -15.60
C PRO A 33 -0.73 1.96 -16.13
N ARG A 34 0.19 2.90 -16.33
CA ARG A 34 -0.06 4.18 -17.02
C ARG A 34 0.19 4.04 -18.52
N SER A 35 1.24 3.31 -18.88
CA SER A 35 1.63 3.02 -20.27
C SER A 35 2.33 1.65 -20.36
N LEU A 36 2.84 1.28 -21.55
CA LEU A 36 3.63 0.05 -21.73
C LEU A 36 4.94 0.02 -20.93
N ARG A 37 5.43 1.18 -20.45
CA ARG A 37 6.73 1.30 -19.76
C ARG A 37 6.65 2.02 -18.42
N GLU A 38 5.50 2.58 -18.08
CA GLU A 38 5.33 3.40 -16.88
C GLU A 38 4.10 2.95 -16.09
N ASN A 39 4.21 3.07 -14.77
CA ASN A 39 3.14 2.79 -13.83
C ASN A 39 2.89 4.02 -12.96
N ASP A 40 1.63 4.28 -12.64
CA ASP A 40 1.32 5.11 -11.48
C ASP A 40 1.66 4.32 -10.22
N THR A 41 2.18 5.00 -9.21
CA THR A 41 2.62 4.36 -7.97
C THR A 41 2.24 5.18 -6.75
N ALA A 42 1.86 4.52 -5.65
CA ALA A 42 1.61 5.17 -4.37
C ALA A 42 2.11 4.30 -3.22
N GLU A 43 2.80 4.90 -2.25
CA GLU A 43 3.35 4.22 -1.07
C GLU A 43 2.67 4.75 0.19
N GLY A 44 1.99 3.86 0.92
CA GLY A 44 1.34 4.14 2.18
C GLY A 44 1.98 3.43 3.38
N ILE A 45 1.57 3.82 4.58
CA ILE A 45 2.12 3.30 5.84
C ILE A 45 1.04 2.99 6.90
N ILE A 46 1.27 1.92 7.67
CA ILE A 46 0.58 1.64 8.96
C ILE A 46 1.65 1.50 10.06
N PRO A 47 1.49 2.13 11.24
CA PRO A 47 0.45 3.10 11.58
C PRO A 47 0.67 4.42 10.82
N GLY A 48 -0.42 5.12 10.52
CA GLY A 48 -0.41 6.40 9.79
C GLY A 48 -1.62 6.51 8.87
N TYR A 49 -1.93 5.44 8.13
CA TYR A 49 -3.06 5.37 7.19
C TYR A 49 -3.00 6.49 6.15
N LYS A 50 -1.78 6.88 5.77
CA LYS A 50 -1.47 7.98 4.86
C LYS A 50 -0.60 7.50 3.72
N ILE A 51 -0.78 8.10 2.54
CA ILE A 51 0.15 7.98 1.42
C ILE A 51 1.31 8.95 1.67
N LEU A 52 2.52 8.42 1.66
CA LEU A 52 3.75 9.18 1.89
C LEU A 52 4.39 9.66 0.58
N LYS A 53 4.18 8.91 -0.50
CA LYS A 53 4.70 9.20 -1.84
C LYS A 53 3.69 8.75 -2.87
N SER A 54 3.49 9.56 -3.90
CA SER A 54 2.62 9.24 -5.02
C SER A 54 3.22 9.79 -6.31
N ASP A 55 3.11 9.03 -7.39
CA ASP A 55 3.38 9.48 -8.76
C ASP A 55 2.21 9.04 -9.64
N GLY A 56 1.47 10.01 -10.18
CA GLY A 56 0.35 9.82 -11.12
C GLY A 56 -1.00 9.37 -10.54
N PHE A 57 -1.17 9.40 -9.22
CA PHE A 57 -2.50 9.40 -8.60
C PHE A 57 -2.93 10.84 -8.27
N GLU A 58 -4.18 11.16 -8.57
CA GLU A 58 -4.80 12.44 -8.21
C GLU A 58 -5.17 12.50 -6.71
N GLU A 59 -5.47 13.69 -6.17
CA GLU A 59 -5.70 13.88 -4.73
C GLU A 59 -6.90 13.07 -4.21
N GLU A 60 -7.98 13.01 -4.99
CA GLU A 60 -9.17 12.22 -4.67
C GLU A 60 -8.87 10.72 -4.66
N GLU A 61 -8.00 10.26 -5.55
CA GLU A 61 -7.56 8.87 -5.61
C GLU A 61 -6.66 8.53 -4.41
N ILE A 62 -5.76 9.43 -4.04
CA ILE A 62 -4.95 9.30 -2.82
C ILE A 62 -5.86 9.19 -1.60
N ALA A 63 -6.87 10.05 -1.47
CA ALA A 63 -7.83 9.98 -0.37
C ALA A 63 -8.57 8.64 -0.33
N ALA A 64 -8.94 8.09 -1.48
CA ALA A 64 -9.56 6.77 -1.58
C ALA A 64 -8.60 5.64 -1.15
N LEU A 65 -7.31 5.71 -1.52
CA LEU A 65 -6.30 4.75 -1.09
C LEU A 65 -6.08 4.81 0.43
N GLU A 66 -5.99 6.01 1.01
CA GLU A 66 -5.88 6.20 2.46
C GLU A 66 -7.10 5.63 3.21
N PHE A 67 -8.30 5.89 2.68
CA PHE A 67 -9.54 5.32 3.18
C PHE A 67 -9.49 3.79 3.14
N TYR A 68 -9.07 3.21 2.02
CA TYR A 68 -8.92 1.77 1.85
C TYR A 68 -7.96 1.18 2.88
N ILE A 69 -6.78 1.79 3.07
CA ILE A 69 -5.78 1.34 4.06
C ILE A 69 -6.40 1.32 5.46
N LYS A 70 -7.13 2.38 5.82
CA LYS A 70 -7.77 2.51 7.15
C LYS A 70 -8.85 1.46 7.38
N HIS A 71 -9.69 1.20 6.38
CA HIS A 71 -10.82 0.25 6.50
C HIS A 71 -10.38 -1.21 6.45
N ASN A 72 -9.31 -1.52 5.72
CA ASN A 72 -8.78 -2.89 5.59
C ASN A 72 -7.60 -3.18 6.53
N ARG A 73 -7.35 -2.31 7.52
CA ARG A 73 -6.17 -2.39 8.41
C ARG A 73 -5.98 -3.77 9.03
N GLU A 74 -7.08 -4.41 9.44
CA GLU A 74 -7.02 -5.66 10.22
C GLU A 74 -6.56 -6.81 9.33
N GLU A 75 -7.04 -6.84 8.10
CA GLU A 75 -6.61 -7.81 7.10
C GLU A 75 -5.16 -7.57 6.66
N ILE A 76 -4.78 -6.31 6.43
CA ILE A 76 -3.40 -5.93 6.08
C ILE A 76 -2.42 -6.34 7.18
N VAL A 77 -2.75 -6.07 8.45
CA VAL A 77 -1.95 -6.46 9.61
C VAL A 77 -1.87 -7.98 9.73
N LYS A 78 -2.98 -8.70 9.51
CA LYS A 78 -2.99 -10.17 9.51
C LYS A 78 -2.06 -10.73 8.43
N ARG A 79 -2.11 -10.21 7.20
CA ARG A 79 -1.21 -10.59 6.11
C ARG A 79 0.25 -10.26 6.43
N ALA A 80 0.52 -9.11 7.06
CA ALA A 80 1.88 -8.74 7.47
C ALA A 80 2.46 -9.67 8.54
N LYS A 81 1.65 -10.08 9.53
CA LYS A 81 2.06 -11.07 10.54
C LYS A 81 2.48 -12.39 9.91
N VAL A 82 1.73 -12.80 8.89
CA VAL A 82 2.00 -14.03 8.14
C VAL A 82 3.29 -13.92 7.33
N LEU A 83 3.55 -12.78 6.68
CA LEU A 83 4.79 -12.51 5.94
C LEU A 83 6.01 -12.40 6.86
N SER A 84 5.83 -11.93 8.09
CA SER A 84 6.89 -11.85 9.10
C SER A 84 7.22 -13.17 9.78
N ASN A 85 6.53 -14.27 9.45
CA ASN A 85 6.83 -15.57 10.01
C ASN A 85 7.95 -16.26 9.18
N PRO A 86 9.17 -16.41 9.72
CA PRO A 86 10.28 -17.02 9.00
C PRO A 86 10.04 -18.50 8.65
N LEU A 87 9.19 -19.21 9.41
CA LEU A 87 8.83 -20.60 9.13
C LEU A 87 8.00 -20.78 7.85
N ARG A 88 7.53 -19.68 7.25
CA ARG A 88 6.74 -19.70 6.01
C ARG A 88 7.62 -19.69 4.75
N TRP A 89 8.94 -19.56 4.91
CA TRP A 89 9.93 -19.53 3.84
C TRP A 89 10.88 -20.74 3.90
N LEU A 90 10.71 -21.61 4.89
CA LEU A 90 11.37 -22.92 5.02
C LEU A 90 10.50 -24.00 4.37
#